data_AF-A0A3L8S7X9-F1
#
_entry.id   AF-A0A3L8S7X9-F1
#
_cell.length_a   1.000
_cell.length_b   1.000
_cell.length_c   1.000
_cell.angle_alpha   90.00
_cell.angle_beta   90.00
_cell.angle_gamma   90.00
#
_symmetry.space_group_name_H-M   'P 1'
#
loop_
_entity.id
_entity.type
_entity.pdbx_description
1 polymer ?
#
loop_
_entity_poly.entity_id
_entity_poly.type
_entity_poly.pdbx_seq_one_letter_code
_entity_poly.pdbx_strand_id
1 'polypeptide(L)'
;MVLVAAHHYSPLFFASMLALLSPLLALHIENLERLKVNLDEIVNIHSNGPLPDETGEIIQWNQAADPQQAQGWSWPKPKDYSELPAGSSSGVYIIQPTGQQTIVVYCEMNREDGGWTVIQRNHRDTPVSWDESRSTYKHGLGNVHTEFWLGTEYIHQITRQKVYHVRFVIWDASNNMKFADYNLFSLDDMPQG
;
A
#
# COMPACT_ATOMS: atom_id res chain seq x y z
N MET A 1 2.55 -0.33 4.55
CA MET A 1 3.34 0.45 3.59
C MET A 1 2.55 0.64 2.31
N VAL A 2 2.57 1.84 1.73
CA VAL A 2 1.76 2.18 0.56
C VAL A 2 2.52 3.02 -0.47
N LEU A 3 2.19 2.89 -1.76
CA LEU A 3 2.88 3.51 -2.90
C LEU A 3 1.96 4.42 -3.72
N VAL A 4 2.44 5.60 -4.12
CA VAL A 4 1.73 6.62 -4.92
C VAL A 4 2.56 7.09 -6.11
N ALA A 5 1.94 7.36 -7.26
CA ALA A 5 2.63 7.92 -8.41
C ALA A 5 2.78 9.44 -8.27
N ALA A 6 3.98 9.99 -8.50
CA ALA A 6 4.30 11.40 -8.25
C ALA A 6 3.46 12.45 -9.03
N HIS A 7 2.75 12.04 -10.10
CA HIS A 7 2.01 12.96 -10.97
C HIS A 7 0.72 13.56 -10.38
N HIS A 8 0.33 13.23 -9.14
CA HIS A 8 -0.92 13.71 -8.54
C HIS A 8 -0.76 14.93 -7.61
N TYR A 9 0.45 15.48 -7.47
CA TYR A 9 0.66 16.69 -6.67
C TYR A 9 0.70 17.96 -7.53
N SER A 10 -0.18 18.92 -7.22
CA SER A 10 -0.16 20.25 -7.83
C SER A 10 1.19 20.94 -7.56
N PRO A 11 1.93 21.39 -8.59
CA PRO A 11 3.27 21.98 -8.43
C PRO A 11 3.28 23.33 -7.69
N LEU A 12 2.12 23.94 -7.44
CA LEU A 12 2.00 25.23 -6.75
C LEU A 12 2.23 25.14 -5.23
N PHE A 13 2.16 23.95 -4.61
CA PHE A 13 2.38 23.79 -3.16
C PHE A 13 3.87 23.67 -2.77
N PHE A 14 4.74 23.23 -3.68
CA PHE A 14 6.15 22.94 -3.35
C PHE A 14 7.07 24.16 -3.37
N ALA A 15 6.77 25.18 -4.17
CA ALA A 15 7.61 26.38 -4.24
C ALA A 15 7.60 27.17 -2.90
N SER A 16 6.52 27.07 -2.11
CA SER A 16 6.41 27.79 -0.84
C SER A 16 7.05 27.07 0.36
N MET A 17 7.26 25.74 0.28
CA MET A 17 7.73 24.94 1.43
C MET A 17 9.25 24.78 1.47
N LEU A 18 9.93 24.84 0.32
CA LEU A 18 11.40 24.75 0.23
C LEU A 18 12.12 25.96 0.85
N ALA A 19 11.46 27.12 0.96
CA ALA A 19 12.06 28.32 1.55
C ALA A 19 12.11 28.30 3.09
N LEU A 20 11.43 27.36 3.76
CA LEU A 20 11.26 27.36 5.22
C LEU A 20 11.96 26.19 5.96
N LEU A 21 12.59 25.25 5.25
CA LEU A 21 13.15 24.02 5.84
C LEU A 21 14.68 23.94 5.90
N SER A 22 15.39 25.01 5.54
CA SER A 22 16.85 25.05 5.61
C SER A 22 17.46 24.77 7.02
N PRO A 23 16.79 25.00 8.17
CA PRO A 23 17.38 24.66 9.47
C PRO A 23 17.14 23.20 9.93
N LEU A 24 16.29 22.41 9.28
CA LEU A 24 15.82 21.12 9.84
C LEU A 24 16.73 19.91 9.57
N LEU A 25 17.87 20.11 8.89
CA LEU A 25 18.83 19.05 8.58
C LEU A 25 19.76 18.66 9.75
N ALA A 26 19.65 19.32 10.90
CA ALA A 26 20.46 19.02 12.09
C ALA A 26 19.80 18.05 13.09
N LEU A 27 18.56 17.62 12.89
CA LEU A 27 17.84 16.72 13.81
C LEU A 27 18.01 15.26 13.40
N HIS A 28 19.25 14.77 13.35
CA HIS A 28 19.57 13.36 13.13
C HIS A 28 20.27 12.83 14.39
N ILE A 29 19.76 11.70 14.93
CA ILE A 29 20.41 10.71 15.84
C ILE A 29 19.83 10.53 17.28
N GLU A 30 18.97 11.39 17.84
CA GLU A 30 18.50 11.14 19.23
C GLU A 30 17.30 10.18 19.40
N ASN A 31 16.53 9.88 18.35
CA ASN A 31 15.26 9.14 18.50
C ASN A 31 15.37 7.61 18.55
N LEU A 32 16.53 7.03 18.25
CA LEU A 32 16.70 5.56 18.22
C LEU A 32 16.81 4.93 19.62
N GLU A 33 17.19 5.68 20.65
CA GLU A 33 17.37 5.14 22.01
C GLU A 33 16.06 5.03 22.82
N ARG A 34 14.97 5.69 22.41
CA ARG A 34 13.66 5.56 23.09
C ARG A 34 12.92 4.25 22.80
N LEU A 35 13.35 3.50 21.79
CA LEU A 35 12.70 2.24 21.38
C LEU A 35 13.09 1.03 22.26
N LYS A 36 14.09 1.15 23.13
CA LYS A 36 14.60 0.01 23.93
C LYS A 36 13.91 -0.20 25.28
N VAL A 37 13.10 0.73 25.79
CA VAL A 37 12.83 0.80 27.24
C VAL A 37 11.56 0.09 27.73
N ASN A 38 10.64 -0.39 26.89
CA ASN A 38 9.38 -0.96 27.42
C ASN A 38 8.88 -2.18 26.65
N LEU A 39 9.65 -3.27 26.67
CA LEU A 39 9.27 -4.54 26.05
C LEU A 39 8.57 -5.52 26.99
N ASP A 40 8.39 -5.18 28.28
CA ASP A 40 8.06 -6.19 29.31
C ASP A 40 6.62 -6.17 29.85
N GLU A 41 5.71 -5.33 29.34
CA GLU A 41 4.44 -5.09 30.07
C GLU A 41 3.18 -5.02 29.20
N ILE A 42 2.90 -6.05 28.38
CA ILE A 42 1.61 -6.14 27.69
C ILE A 42 0.89 -7.44 28.02
N VAL A 43 0.12 -7.36 29.11
CA VAL A 43 -0.93 -8.30 29.51
C VAL A 43 -2.15 -8.14 28.59
N ASN A 44 -2.64 -9.28 28.11
CA ASN A 44 -3.91 -9.59 27.45
C ASN A 44 -5.04 -8.56 27.52
N ILE A 45 -5.79 -8.40 26.41
CA ILE A 45 -7.27 -8.45 26.34
C ILE A 45 -7.73 -8.82 24.90
N HIS A 46 -8.54 -9.89 24.81
CA HIS A 46 -9.43 -10.37 23.74
C HIS A 46 -10.61 -9.40 23.47
N SER A 47 -11.44 -9.39 22.41
CA SER A 47 -11.60 -10.08 21.12
C SER A 47 -12.83 -9.44 20.42
N ASN A 48 -12.79 -9.44 19.08
CA ASN A 48 -13.88 -9.71 18.11
C ASN A 48 -15.06 -8.73 17.87
N GLY A 49 -15.28 -8.43 16.58
CA GLY A 49 -16.62 -8.22 16.00
C GLY A 49 -16.67 -7.32 14.74
N PRO A 50 -17.17 -7.78 13.56
CA PRO A 50 -17.49 -6.92 12.42
C PRO A 50 -18.82 -6.18 12.65
N LEU A 51 -18.88 -4.91 12.23
CA LEU A 51 -20.07 -4.05 12.34
C LEU A 51 -20.89 -4.07 11.02
N PRO A 52 -22.23 -4.15 11.09
CA PRO A 52 -23.12 -4.06 9.92
C PRO A 52 -23.37 -2.60 9.51
N ASP A 53 -23.84 -2.40 8.27
CA ASP A 53 -24.30 -1.09 7.79
C ASP A 53 -25.73 -0.74 8.25
N GLU A 54 -26.14 0.50 8.04
CA GLU A 54 -27.38 1.09 8.56
C GLU A 54 -28.68 0.56 7.93
N THR A 55 -28.60 -0.41 7.00
CA THR A 55 -29.78 -1.08 6.40
C THR A 55 -29.81 -2.59 6.63
N GLY A 56 -28.73 -3.19 7.15
CA GLY A 56 -28.69 -4.60 7.51
C GLY A 56 -28.65 -5.57 6.33
N GLU A 57 -28.26 -5.13 5.13
CA GLU A 57 -28.15 -5.99 3.95
C GLU A 57 -26.70 -6.37 3.63
N ILE A 58 -26.49 -7.65 3.33
CA ILE A 58 -25.22 -8.18 2.82
C ILE A 58 -25.17 -7.91 1.31
N ILE A 59 -24.30 -7.02 0.84
CA ILE A 59 -24.18 -6.71 -0.59
C ILE A 59 -23.55 -7.87 -1.36
N GLN A 60 -24.30 -8.47 -2.29
CA GLN A 60 -23.86 -9.56 -3.17
C GLN A 60 -23.62 -9.01 -4.61
N TRP A 61 -22.37 -9.02 -5.07
CA TRP A 61 -21.91 -8.39 -6.34
C TRP A 61 -22.24 -9.16 -7.65
N ASN A 62 -23.41 -9.77 -7.78
CA ASN A 62 -23.67 -10.71 -8.89
C ASN A 62 -24.61 -10.22 -10.01
N GLN A 63 -24.96 -8.93 -10.08
CA GLN A 63 -25.95 -8.47 -11.07
C GLN A 63 -25.57 -7.18 -11.78
N ALA A 64 -24.55 -7.24 -12.65
CA ALA A 64 -24.40 -6.30 -13.77
C ALA A 64 -23.41 -6.83 -14.83
N ALA A 65 -23.86 -7.74 -15.71
CA ALA A 65 -23.43 -7.85 -17.12
C ALA A 65 -24.01 -9.12 -17.76
N ASP A 66 -24.64 -8.99 -18.94
CA ASP A 66 -25.00 -10.10 -19.82
C ASP A 66 -23.72 -10.81 -20.32
N PRO A 67 -23.53 -12.12 -20.05
CA PRO A 67 -22.31 -12.85 -20.42
C PRO A 67 -22.06 -12.98 -21.92
N GLN A 68 -23.04 -12.69 -22.78
CA GLN A 68 -22.92 -12.96 -24.22
C GLN A 68 -22.38 -11.79 -25.06
N GLN A 69 -22.24 -10.58 -24.51
CA GLN A 69 -21.72 -9.41 -25.25
C GLN A 69 -20.23 -9.08 -24.97
N ALA A 70 -19.54 -9.85 -24.13
CA ALA A 70 -18.16 -9.58 -23.72
C ALA A 70 -17.09 -10.24 -24.63
N GLN A 71 -17.33 -10.33 -25.94
CA GLN A 71 -16.32 -10.79 -26.91
C GLN A 71 -15.95 -9.66 -27.88
N GLY A 72 -14.94 -8.84 -27.53
CA GLY A 72 -14.35 -7.90 -28.49
C GLY A 72 -13.69 -6.63 -27.96
N TRP A 73 -13.89 -6.27 -26.69
CA TRP A 73 -13.19 -5.13 -26.08
C TRP A 73 -12.33 -5.58 -24.90
N SER A 74 -11.03 -5.83 -25.16
CA SER A 74 -10.05 -5.83 -24.08
C SER A 74 -9.74 -4.38 -23.72
N TRP A 75 -10.38 -3.86 -22.68
CA TRP A 75 -9.93 -2.62 -22.09
C TRP A 75 -8.48 -2.81 -21.59
N PRO A 76 -7.55 -1.90 -21.88
CA PRO A 76 -6.21 -1.99 -21.32
C PRO A 76 -6.32 -2.00 -19.80
N LYS A 77 -5.63 -2.95 -19.15
CA LYS A 77 -5.59 -3.02 -17.70
C LYS A 77 -4.86 -1.78 -17.16
N PRO A 78 -5.31 -1.21 -16.03
CA PRO A 78 -4.66 -0.05 -15.42
C PRO A 78 -3.23 -0.40 -15.01
N LYS A 79 -2.29 0.52 -15.18
CA LYS A 79 -0.87 0.28 -14.83
C LYS A 79 -0.58 0.30 -13.33
N ASP A 80 -1.38 1.06 -12.58
CA ASP A 80 -1.37 1.17 -11.12
C ASP A 80 -2.71 1.78 -10.66
N TYR A 81 -2.82 2.15 -9.37
CA TYR A 81 -4.05 2.72 -8.83
C TYR A 81 -4.48 4.03 -9.53
N SER A 82 -3.55 4.79 -10.11
CA SER A 82 -3.82 6.12 -10.66
C SER A 82 -4.54 6.10 -12.00
N GLU A 83 -4.63 4.94 -12.63
CA GLU A 83 -5.37 4.73 -13.87
C GLU A 83 -6.73 4.06 -13.64
N LEU A 84 -7.11 3.87 -12.37
CA LEU A 84 -8.44 3.39 -12.04
C LEU A 84 -9.49 4.50 -12.27
N PRO A 85 -10.73 4.13 -12.62
CA PRO A 85 -11.80 5.10 -12.81
C PRO A 85 -11.99 6.02 -11.59
N ALA A 86 -12.35 7.27 -11.85
CA ALA A 86 -12.72 8.19 -10.78
C ALA A 86 -13.90 7.63 -9.98
N GLY A 87 -13.81 7.67 -8.65
CA GLY A 87 -14.83 7.11 -7.76
C GLY A 87 -14.71 5.61 -7.48
N SER A 88 -13.64 4.94 -7.95
CA SER A 88 -13.29 3.59 -7.51
C SER A 88 -13.20 3.49 -5.97
N SER A 89 -13.70 2.39 -5.41
CA SER A 89 -13.64 2.09 -3.97
C SER A 89 -12.33 1.40 -3.58
N SER A 90 -11.97 1.41 -2.29
CA SER A 90 -10.88 0.56 -1.80
C SER A 90 -11.19 -0.91 -2.09
N GLY A 91 -10.19 -1.68 -2.50
CA GLY A 91 -10.40 -3.08 -2.86
C GLY A 91 -9.25 -3.70 -3.63
N VAL A 92 -9.46 -4.93 -4.08
CA VAL A 92 -8.48 -5.68 -4.86
C VAL A 92 -8.68 -5.43 -6.34
N TYR A 93 -7.60 -5.08 -7.02
CA TYR A 93 -7.57 -4.78 -8.44
C TYR A 93 -6.50 -5.60 -9.15
N ILE A 94 -6.73 -5.88 -10.43
CA ILE A 94 -5.72 -6.43 -11.32
C ILE A 94 -5.12 -5.28 -12.11
N ILE A 95 -3.83 -5.04 -11.90
CA ILE A 95 -3.05 -4.05 -12.65
C ILE A 95 -2.12 -4.74 -13.63
N GLN A 96 -1.63 -4.01 -14.63
CA GLN A 96 -0.62 -4.46 -15.56
C GLN A 96 0.43 -3.38 -15.77
N PRO A 97 1.55 -3.40 -15.01
CA PRO A 97 2.65 -2.50 -15.27
C PRO A 97 3.16 -2.60 -16.71
N THR A 98 3.71 -1.51 -17.23
CA THR A 98 4.08 -1.35 -18.65
C THR A 98 5.04 -2.45 -19.11
N GLY A 99 4.59 -3.26 -20.08
CA GLY A 99 5.39 -4.36 -20.62
C GLY A 99 5.66 -5.49 -19.62
N GLN A 100 4.90 -5.58 -18.54
CA GLN A 100 5.01 -6.61 -17.50
C GLN A 100 3.77 -7.51 -17.46
N GLN A 101 3.88 -8.56 -16.65
CA GLN A 101 2.76 -9.44 -16.29
C GLN A 101 1.72 -8.70 -15.44
N THR A 102 0.53 -9.27 -15.36
CA THR A 102 -0.53 -8.76 -14.46
C THR A 102 -0.20 -9.07 -13.01
N ILE A 103 -0.52 -8.12 -12.13
CA ILE A 103 -0.30 -8.21 -10.69
C ILE A 103 -1.62 -7.94 -9.97
N VAL A 104 -1.93 -8.73 -8.95
CA VAL A 104 -3.06 -8.50 -8.05
C VAL A 104 -2.60 -7.60 -6.91
N VAL A 105 -3.27 -6.46 -6.72
CA VAL A 105 -2.92 -5.48 -5.69
C VAL A 105 -4.14 -5.05 -4.88
N TYR A 106 -3.92 -4.65 -3.64
CA TYR A 106 -4.92 -3.90 -2.89
C TYR A 106 -4.70 -2.41 -3.13
N CYS A 107 -5.75 -1.71 -3.57
CA CYS A 107 -5.76 -0.26 -3.66
C CYS A 107 -6.60 0.32 -2.53
N GLU A 108 -5.98 1.19 -1.72
CA GLU A 108 -6.69 1.98 -0.72
C GLU A 108 -7.07 3.32 -1.36
N MET A 109 -8.37 3.58 -1.53
CA MET A 109 -8.87 4.80 -2.16
C MET A 109 -9.35 5.77 -1.09
N ASN A 110 -8.68 6.93 -0.99
CA ASN A 110 -9.15 8.05 -0.18
C ASN A 110 -9.65 9.18 -1.11
N ARG A 111 -10.80 9.78 -0.76
CA ARG A 111 -11.35 10.93 -1.49
C ARG A 111 -10.53 12.21 -1.29
N GLU A 112 -9.78 12.31 -0.20
CA GLU A 112 -9.02 13.53 0.16
C GLU A 112 -7.54 13.44 -0.23
N ASP A 113 -6.89 12.30 0.04
CA ASP A 113 -5.45 12.10 -0.20
C ASP A 113 -5.14 11.32 -1.50
N GLY A 114 -6.17 11.02 -2.30
CA GLY A 114 -6.06 10.16 -3.47
C GLY A 114 -5.97 8.66 -3.13
N GLY A 115 -5.61 7.86 -4.13
CA GLY A 115 -5.47 6.42 -3.98
C GLY A 115 -4.05 5.97 -3.67
N TRP A 116 -3.91 4.74 -3.18
CA TRP A 116 -2.64 4.13 -2.83
C TRP A 116 -2.61 2.66 -3.24
N THR A 117 -1.51 2.22 -3.85
CA THR A 117 -1.25 0.77 -3.96
C THR A 117 -0.60 0.29 -2.66
N VAL A 118 -1.24 -0.60 -1.92
CA VAL A 118 -0.68 -1.20 -0.71
C VAL A 118 0.32 -2.28 -1.12
N ILE A 119 1.57 -2.13 -0.69
CA ILE A 119 2.66 -3.06 -1.03
C ILE A 119 3.04 -3.98 0.13
N GLN A 120 2.65 -3.59 1.36
CA GLN A 120 2.81 -4.41 2.55
C GLN A 120 1.77 -4.01 3.59
N ARG A 121 1.15 -5.00 4.24
CA ARG A 121 0.27 -4.80 5.40
C ARG A 121 0.61 -5.88 6.43
N ASN A 122 0.76 -5.46 7.69
CA ASN A 122 1.05 -6.38 8.79
C ASN A 122 0.38 -5.84 10.06
N HIS A 123 -0.09 -6.77 10.88
CA HIS A 123 -0.66 -6.54 12.20
C HIS A 123 0.11 -7.38 13.22
N ARG A 124 0.11 -6.95 14.50
CA ARG A 124 0.86 -7.63 15.57
C ARG A 124 0.54 -9.13 15.65
N ASP A 125 -0.73 -9.48 15.48
CA ASP A 125 -1.24 -10.83 15.65
C ASP A 125 -1.44 -11.56 14.30
N THR A 126 -0.61 -11.21 13.32
CA THR A 126 -0.64 -11.82 12.00
C THR A 126 -0.37 -13.34 12.05
N PRO A 127 -1.13 -14.16 11.31
CA PRO A 127 -0.81 -15.58 11.14
C PRO A 127 0.32 -15.80 10.12
N VAL A 128 0.77 -14.75 9.44
CA VAL A 128 1.80 -14.81 8.41
C VAL A 128 3.19 -14.91 9.05
N SER A 129 3.95 -15.95 8.67
CA SER A 129 5.38 -16.00 8.99
C SER A 129 6.14 -14.95 8.18
N TRP A 130 6.89 -14.09 8.86
CA TRP A 130 7.82 -13.16 8.22
C TRP A 130 9.27 -13.70 8.18
N ASP A 131 9.52 -14.85 8.80
CA ASP A 131 10.79 -15.56 8.66
C ASP A 131 10.68 -16.53 7.48
N GLU A 132 10.95 -16.01 6.29
CA GLU A 132 10.67 -16.67 5.02
C GLU A 132 11.85 -16.57 4.07
N SER A 133 11.88 -17.48 3.09
CA SER A 133 12.97 -17.55 2.13
C SER A 133 13.09 -16.30 1.25
N ARG A 134 14.28 -16.05 0.70
CA ARG A 134 14.49 -14.99 -0.30
C ARG A 134 13.55 -15.15 -1.51
N SER A 135 13.30 -16.38 -1.95
CA SER A 135 12.37 -16.66 -3.06
C SER A 135 10.95 -16.24 -2.71
N THR A 136 10.53 -16.51 -1.47
CA THR A 136 9.23 -16.07 -0.94
C THR A 136 9.14 -14.54 -0.95
N TYR A 137 10.13 -13.82 -0.43
CA TYR A 137 10.14 -12.35 -0.46
C TYR A 137 10.25 -11.75 -1.87
N LYS A 138 10.80 -12.49 -2.84
CA LYS A 138 10.81 -12.08 -4.24
C LYS A 138 9.40 -12.10 -4.84
N HIS A 139 8.64 -13.17 -4.60
CA HIS A 139 7.33 -13.41 -5.21
C HIS A 139 6.12 -13.08 -4.32
N GLY A 140 6.35 -12.63 -3.10
CA GLY A 140 5.29 -12.25 -2.16
C GLY A 140 4.83 -13.40 -1.26
N LEU A 141 4.09 -13.02 -0.22
CA LEU A 141 3.52 -13.92 0.78
C LEU A 141 2.34 -13.28 1.48
N GLY A 142 1.50 -14.11 2.11
CA GLY A 142 0.30 -13.68 2.82
C GLY A 142 -0.92 -13.53 1.90
N ASN A 143 -1.92 -12.76 2.37
CA ASN A 143 -3.18 -12.54 1.67
C ASN A 143 -3.39 -11.04 1.44
N VAL A 144 -3.58 -10.67 0.17
CA VAL A 144 -3.77 -9.27 -0.27
C VAL A 144 -4.98 -8.57 0.38
N HIS A 145 -5.95 -9.34 0.89
CA HIS A 145 -7.08 -8.80 1.66
C HIS A 145 -6.74 -8.49 3.12
N THR A 146 -5.72 -9.15 3.68
CA THR A 146 -5.31 -9.02 5.08
C THR A 146 -3.83 -8.64 5.17
N GLU A 147 -2.97 -9.49 5.73
CA GLU A 147 -1.53 -9.28 5.89
C GLU A 147 -0.78 -9.90 4.72
N PHE A 148 0.08 -9.11 4.11
CA PHE A 148 0.86 -9.57 2.98
C PHE A 148 2.12 -8.73 2.78
N TRP A 149 3.05 -9.32 2.05
CA TRP A 149 4.09 -8.64 1.31
C TRP A 149 3.84 -8.89 -0.17
N LEU A 150 3.71 -7.82 -0.97
CA LEU A 150 3.34 -7.95 -2.38
C LEU A 150 4.34 -8.82 -3.13
N GLY A 151 5.63 -8.68 -2.84
CA GLY A 151 6.72 -9.32 -3.58
C GLY A 151 7.65 -8.28 -4.17
N THR A 152 8.94 -8.43 -3.91
CA THR A 152 9.95 -7.44 -4.32
C THR A 152 10.04 -7.30 -5.83
N GLU A 153 9.89 -8.42 -6.56
CA GLU A 153 9.84 -8.42 -8.03
C GLU A 153 8.68 -7.57 -8.55
N TYR A 154 7.49 -7.72 -7.96
CA TYR A 154 6.30 -6.98 -8.36
C TYR A 154 6.39 -5.50 -8.00
N ILE A 155 6.97 -5.17 -6.85
CA ILE A 155 7.22 -3.77 -6.45
C ILE A 155 8.28 -3.15 -7.38
N HIS A 156 9.33 -3.87 -7.76
CA HIS A 156 10.30 -3.43 -8.77
C HIS A 156 9.61 -3.14 -10.11
N GLN A 157 8.75 -4.05 -10.58
CA GLN A 157 7.97 -3.90 -11.81
C GLN A 157 7.06 -2.67 -11.81
N ILE A 158 6.46 -2.34 -10.67
CA ILE A 158 5.63 -1.13 -10.51
C ILE A 158 6.53 0.11 -10.51
N THR A 159 7.55 0.13 -9.66
CA THR A 159 8.37 1.33 -9.39
C THR A 159 9.29 1.74 -10.55
N ARG A 160 9.60 0.84 -11.49
CA ARG A 160 10.36 1.17 -12.71
C ARG A 160 9.58 1.93 -13.78
N GLN A 161 8.26 2.08 -13.63
CA GLN A 161 7.42 2.72 -14.66
C GLN A 161 7.56 4.24 -14.71
N LYS A 162 7.73 4.86 -13.54
CA LYS A 162 7.77 6.31 -13.30
C LYS A 162 8.25 6.57 -11.87
N VAL A 163 8.30 7.83 -11.45
CA VAL A 163 8.62 8.17 -10.07
C VAL A 163 7.44 7.87 -9.14
N TYR A 164 7.72 7.11 -8.07
CA TYR A 164 6.76 6.81 -7.02
C TYR A 164 7.23 7.35 -5.67
N HIS A 165 6.24 7.77 -4.87
CA HIS A 165 6.38 8.11 -3.47
C HIS A 165 5.93 6.90 -2.64
N VAL A 166 6.55 6.70 -1.47
CA VAL A 166 6.14 5.68 -0.51
C VAL A 166 5.80 6.32 0.82
N ARG A 167 4.72 5.83 1.45
CA ARG A 167 4.35 6.17 2.82
C ARG A 167 4.43 4.94 3.70
N PHE A 168 5.18 5.05 4.78
CA PHE A 168 5.17 4.10 5.89
C PHE A 168 4.12 4.57 6.88
N VAL A 169 3.15 3.73 7.21
CA VAL A 169 2.14 4.01 8.23
C VAL A 169 2.31 2.98 9.32
N ILE A 170 2.43 3.44 10.57
CA ILE A 170 2.62 2.62 11.76
C ILE A 170 1.59 3.06 12.79
N TRP A 171 0.97 2.08 13.43
CA TRP A 171 0.11 2.29 14.58
C TRP A 171 0.88 1.86 15.82
N ASP A 172 0.96 2.73 16.84
CA ASP A 172 1.54 2.35 18.12
C ASP A 172 0.54 1.55 18.97
N ALA A 173 1.00 1.02 20.11
CA ALA A 173 0.17 0.24 21.01
C ALA A 173 -1.01 1.04 21.62
N SER A 174 -0.95 2.37 21.57
CA SER A 174 -2.02 3.27 22.01
C SER A 174 -2.96 3.69 20.87
N ASN A 175 -2.87 3.01 19.71
CA ASN A 175 -3.64 3.30 18.51
C ASN A 175 -3.41 4.70 17.93
N ASN A 176 -2.25 5.32 18.19
CA ASN A 176 -1.85 6.53 17.48
C ASN A 176 -1.18 6.17 16.16
N MET A 177 -1.68 6.78 15.09
CA MET A 177 -1.10 6.65 13.76
C MET A 177 0.10 7.60 13.60
N LYS A 178 1.21 7.06 13.11
CA LYS A 178 2.41 7.79 12.67
C LYS A 178 2.73 7.44 11.23
N PHE A 179 3.28 8.38 10.49
CA PHE A 179 3.72 8.11 9.13
C PHE A 179 5.04 8.78 8.76
N ALA A 180 5.70 8.24 7.74
CA ALA A 180 6.88 8.80 7.11
C ALA A 180 6.75 8.70 5.59
N ASP A 181 6.94 9.83 4.91
CA ASP A 181 6.83 9.95 3.46
C ASP A 181 8.21 10.10 2.81
N TYR A 182 8.41 9.38 1.70
CA TYR A 182 9.60 9.50 0.87
C TYR A 182 9.18 9.72 -0.59
N ASN A 183 9.72 10.76 -1.21
CA ASN A 183 9.32 11.22 -2.56
C ASN A 183 9.93 10.40 -3.70
N LEU A 184 10.99 9.64 -3.44
CA LEU A 184 11.63 8.80 -4.46
C LEU A 184 11.80 7.40 -3.89
N PHE A 185 10.99 6.48 -4.39
CA PHE A 185 11.05 5.09 -4.02
C PHE A 185 11.11 4.20 -5.27
N SER A 186 12.12 3.34 -5.28
CA SER A 186 12.27 2.26 -6.24
C SER A 186 12.96 1.10 -5.54
N LEU A 187 12.62 -0.11 -5.96
CA LEU A 187 13.40 -1.30 -5.62
C LEU A 187 14.18 -1.72 -6.87
N ASP A 188 15.39 -2.23 -6.68
CA ASP A 188 16.16 -2.85 -7.75
C ASP A 188 15.74 -4.31 -7.95
N ASP A 189 16.09 -4.90 -9.09
CA ASP A 189 15.91 -6.34 -9.32
C ASP A 189 16.71 -7.12 -8.27
N MET A 190 16.08 -8.14 -7.70
CA MET A 190 16.73 -9.04 -6.76
C MET A 190 17.49 -10.13 -7.54
N PRO A 191 18.83 -10.22 -7.43
CA PRO A 191 19.61 -11.21 -8.17
C PRO A 191 19.18 -12.65 -7.81
N GLN A 192 19.13 -13.50 -8.82
CA GLN A 192 18.94 -14.95 -8.66
C GLN A 192 20.22 -15.49 -8.00
N GLY A 193 20.12 -15.95 -6.76
CA GLY A 193 21.21 -16.62 -6.05
C GLY A 193 21.38 -18.06 -6.51
#